data_AF-A0A972L0T8-F1
#
_entry.id   AF-A0A972L0T8-F1
#
_cell.length_a   1.000
_cell.length_b   1.000
_cell.length_c   1.000
_cell.angle_alpha   90.00
_cell.angle_beta   90.00
_cell.angle_gamma   90.00
#
_symmetry.space_group_name_H-M   'P 1'
#
loop_
_entity.id
_entity.type
_entity.pdbx_description
1 polymer ?
#
loop_
_entity_poly.entity_id
_entity_poly.type
_entity_poly.pdbx_seq_one_letter_code
_entity_poly.pdbx_strand_id
1 'polypeptide(L)'
;MFNNKNRAFYNAAAVMGLDKIDENKSIDYLKSRFESSGITIDKGTTKYLLSTVANIPYYIQFIAYEIWQALTLADRNKVSANDIDRAVENLLLLKSDYYWELTNKQTVNRKKILYALSQSVTELFSKQTADNFNLGPVSSTQKALEVFVEDGIIERKNEIYEFSDPFYSTFIANNL
;
A
#
# COMPACT_ATOMS: atom_id res chain seq x y z
N MET A 1 -14.43 -2.68 -18.16
CA MET A 1 -14.67 -3.17 -19.53
C MET A 1 -15.65 -4.34 -19.56
N PHE A 2 -15.40 -5.44 -18.84
CA PHE A 2 -16.22 -6.66 -18.90
C PHE A 2 -17.47 -6.68 -17.99
N ASN A 3 -17.53 -5.81 -16.97
CA ASN A 3 -18.66 -5.74 -16.03
C ASN A 3 -19.64 -4.60 -16.33
N ASN A 4 -19.42 -3.84 -17.39
CA ASN A 4 -20.26 -2.69 -17.74
C ASN A 4 -21.29 -3.11 -18.79
N LYS A 5 -22.58 -3.12 -18.41
CA LYS A 5 -23.73 -3.48 -19.27
C LYS A 5 -23.79 -2.68 -20.58
N ASN A 6 -23.22 -1.48 -20.61
CA ASN A 6 -23.23 -0.59 -21.76
C ASN A 6 -22.01 -0.76 -22.68
N ARG A 7 -21.17 -1.78 -22.47
CA ARG A 7 -19.96 -2.05 -23.28
C ARG A 7 -20.10 -3.37 -24.05
N ALA A 8 -19.53 -3.42 -25.25
CA ALA A 8 -19.63 -4.58 -26.15
C ALA A 8 -19.14 -5.91 -25.56
N PHE A 9 -18.23 -5.85 -24.57
CA PHE A 9 -17.65 -7.02 -23.92
C PHE A 9 -18.32 -7.37 -22.58
N TYR A 10 -19.55 -6.89 -22.33
CA TYR A 10 -20.28 -7.25 -21.13
C TYR A 10 -20.42 -8.77 -21.01
N ASN A 11 -19.99 -9.34 -19.88
CA ASN A 11 -19.96 -10.79 -19.61
C ASN A 11 -19.13 -11.63 -20.61
N ALA A 12 -18.24 -11.00 -21.40
CA ALA A 12 -17.34 -11.73 -22.29
C ALA A 12 -16.16 -12.43 -21.58
N ALA A 13 -15.97 -12.15 -20.28
CA ALA A 13 -14.93 -12.76 -19.44
C ALA A 13 -15.46 -13.02 -18.03
N ALA A 14 -14.95 -14.07 -17.39
CA ALA A 14 -15.20 -14.33 -15.98
C ALA A 14 -14.33 -13.40 -15.11
N VAL A 15 -14.91 -12.85 -14.05
CA VAL A 15 -14.19 -12.05 -13.06
C VAL A 15 -13.67 -12.99 -11.97
N MET A 16 -12.36 -13.03 -11.80
CA MET A 16 -11.71 -13.76 -10.70
C MET A 16 -11.16 -12.74 -9.70
N GLY A 17 -11.74 -12.71 -8.50
CA GLY A 17 -11.16 -11.97 -7.38
C GLY A 17 -9.94 -12.71 -6.85
N LEU A 18 -8.86 -11.98 -6.57
CA LEU A 18 -7.67 -12.51 -5.92
C LEU A 18 -7.56 -11.89 -4.53
N ASP A 19 -7.69 -12.74 -3.51
CA ASP A 19 -7.43 -12.34 -2.13
C ASP A 19 -5.92 -12.31 -1.86
N LYS A 20 -5.55 -11.70 -0.73
CA LYS A 20 -4.17 -11.75 -0.24
C LYS A 20 -3.76 -13.21 -0.01
N ILE A 21 -2.48 -13.50 -0.24
CA ILE A 21 -1.91 -14.81 0.06
C ILE A 21 -2.07 -15.09 1.57
N ASP A 22 -2.37 -16.33 1.93
CA ASP A 22 -2.37 -16.78 3.31
C ASP A 22 -1.04 -16.39 4.02
N GLU A 23 -1.14 -15.74 5.19
CA GLU A 23 0.02 -15.21 5.90
C GLU A 23 1.05 -16.31 6.22
N ASN A 24 0.62 -17.53 6.55
CA ASN A 24 1.54 -18.61 6.87
C ASN A 24 2.36 -19.03 5.65
N LYS A 25 1.74 -19.08 4.46
CA LYS A 25 2.47 -19.32 3.21
C LYS A 25 3.52 -18.24 2.94
N SER A 26 3.20 -16.98 3.22
CA SER A 26 4.16 -15.87 3.09
C SER A 26 5.31 -15.97 4.11
N ILE A 27 5.02 -16.40 5.34
CA ILE A 27 6.05 -16.66 6.37
C ILE A 27 7.00 -17.77 5.90
N ASP A 28 6.46 -18.89 5.45
CA ASP A 28 7.25 -20.04 4.99
C ASP A 28 8.10 -19.69 3.77
N TYR A 29 7.52 -18.93 2.82
CA TYR A 29 8.25 -18.38 1.68
C TYR A 29 9.42 -17.51 2.13
N LEU A 30 9.19 -16.49 2.97
CA LEU A 30 10.26 -15.57 3.39
C LEU A 30 11.41 -16.30 4.11
N LYS A 31 11.07 -17.18 5.06
CA LYS A 31 12.08 -17.93 5.81
C LYS A 31 12.92 -18.81 4.91
N SER A 32 12.28 -19.61 4.06
CA SER A 32 13.00 -20.51 3.14
C SER A 32 13.93 -19.75 2.19
N ARG A 33 13.54 -18.54 1.73
CA ARG A 33 14.38 -17.72 0.85
C ARG A 33 15.59 -17.15 1.56
N PHE A 34 15.45 -16.62 2.78
CA PHE A 34 16.61 -16.16 3.55
C PHE A 34 17.54 -17.32 3.93
N GLU A 35 16.99 -18.45 4.39
CA GLU A 35 17.77 -19.63 4.79
C GLU A 35 18.59 -20.20 3.63
N SER A 36 18.07 -20.13 2.40
CA SER A 36 18.77 -20.62 1.20
C SER A 36 20.11 -19.91 0.93
N SER A 37 20.33 -18.72 1.50
CA SER A 37 21.60 -17.98 1.44
C SER A 37 22.31 -17.88 2.79
N GLY A 38 21.95 -18.73 3.77
CA GLY A 38 22.54 -18.71 5.10
C GLY A 38 22.12 -17.53 5.98
N ILE A 39 21.08 -16.78 5.61
CA ILE A 39 20.53 -15.67 6.39
C ILE A 39 19.35 -16.18 7.24
N THR A 40 19.24 -15.69 8.47
CA THR A 40 18.19 -16.06 9.41
C THR A 40 17.26 -14.87 9.71
N ILE A 41 15.96 -15.17 9.88
CA ILE A 41 14.95 -14.21 10.32
C ILE A 41 14.05 -14.89 11.35
N ASP A 42 13.85 -14.24 12.51
CA ASP A 42 12.97 -14.77 13.54
C ASP A 42 11.49 -14.53 13.21
N LYS A 43 10.60 -15.23 13.92
CA LYS A 43 9.15 -15.16 13.69
C LYS A 43 8.57 -13.76 13.93
N GLY A 44 9.06 -13.03 14.93
CA GLY A 44 8.60 -11.68 15.24
C GLY A 44 8.97 -10.71 14.11
N THR A 45 10.23 -10.75 13.67
CA THR A 45 10.72 -9.94 12.55
C THR A 45 10.04 -10.28 11.23
N THR A 46 9.73 -11.57 10.99
CA THR A 46 8.99 -11.99 9.78
C THR A 46 7.58 -11.41 9.78
N LYS A 47 6.86 -11.48 10.90
CA LYS A 47 5.52 -10.91 11.03
C LYS A 47 5.52 -9.40 10.88
N TYR A 48 6.53 -8.73 11.45
CA TYR A 48 6.72 -7.30 11.28
C TYR A 48 6.85 -6.95 9.80
N LEU A 49 7.77 -7.59 9.06
CA LEU A 49 7.94 -7.39 7.62
C LEU A 49 6.61 -7.55 6.86
N LEU A 50 5.90 -8.67 7.09
CA LEU A 50 4.62 -8.95 6.40
C LEU A 50 3.55 -7.90 6.70
N SER A 51 3.44 -7.43 7.95
CA SER A 51 2.51 -6.37 8.30
C SER A 51 2.85 -5.05 7.62
N THR A 52 4.15 -4.68 7.58
CA THR A 52 4.64 -3.44 6.96
C THR A 52 4.36 -3.39 5.46
N VAL A 53 4.47 -4.52 4.76
CA VAL A 53 4.20 -4.62 3.32
C VAL A 53 2.76 -5.02 2.99
N ALA A 54 1.87 -5.00 3.99
CA ALA A 54 0.47 -5.40 3.90
C ALA A 54 0.25 -6.82 3.32
N ASN A 55 1.23 -7.71 3.47
CA ASN A 55 1.28 -9.07 2.93
C ASN A 55 1.04 -9.12 1.39
N ILE A 56 1.55 -8.12 0.66
CA ILE A 56 1.45 -8.04 -0.80
C ILE A 56 2.71 -8.69 -1.43
N PRO A 57 2.58 -9.72 -2.28
CA PRO A 57 3.71 -10.50 -2.78
C PRO A 57 4.83 -9.68 -3.42
N TYR A 58 4.46 -8.66 -4.22
CA TYR A 58 5.42 -7.75 -4.84
C TYR A 58 6.30 -7.06 -3.78
N TYR A 59 5.69 -6.49 -2.74
CA TYR A 59 6.41 -5.77 -1.69
C TYR A 59 7.16 -6.69 -0.74
N ILE A 60 6.63 -7.88 -0.46
CA ILE A 60 7.36 -8.93 0.28
C ILE A 60 8.69 -9.21 -0.42
N GLN A 61 8.65 -9.46 -1.74
CA GLN A 61 9.85 -9.79 -2.50
C GLN A 61 10.81 -8.61 -2.60
N PHE A 62 10.28 -7.40 -2.87
CA PHE A 62 11.10 -6.19 -2.97
C PHE A 62 11.87 -5.93 -1.67
N ILE A 63 11.16 -5.88 -0.53
CA ILE A 63 11.78 -5.59 0.77
C ILE A 63 12.74 -6.72 1.17
N ALA A 64 12.36 -8.00 0.94
CA ALA A 64 13.26 -9.11 1.23
C ALA A 64 14.54 -9.07 0.40
N TYR A 65 14.46 -8.68 -0.87
CA TYR A 65 15.62 -8.53 -1.74
C TYR A 65 16.55 -7.40 -1.28
N GLU A 66 16.00 -6.23 -0.95
CA GLU A 66 16.78 -5.10 -0.42
C GLU A 66 17.52 -5.47 0.88
N ILE A 67 16.81 -6.13 1.80
CA ILE A 67 17.39 -6.63 3.06
C ILE A 67 18.50 -7.64 2.78
N TRP A 68 18.25 -8.62 1.91
CA TRP A 68 19.21 -9.65 1.53
C TRP A 68 20.49 -9.03 0.94
N GLN A 69 20.34 -8.06 0.04
CA GLN A 69 21.46 -7.35 -0.58
C GLN A 69 22.29 -6.62 0.47
N ALA A 70 21.63 -5.84 1.33
CA ALA A 70 22.31 -5.07 2.39
C ALA A 70 23.06 -5.95 3.39
N LEU A 71 22.46 -7.07 3.81
CA LEU A 71 23.08 -8.04 4.71
C LEU A 71 24.28 -8.72 4.07
N THR A 72 24.16 -9.12 2.80
CA THR A 72 25.25 -9.77 2.04
C THR A 72 26.45 -8.84 1.89
N LEU A 73 26.23 -7.57 1.55
CA LEU A 73 27.30 -6.57 1.43
C LEU A 73 27.98 -6.24 2.77
N ALA A 74 27.24 -6.34 3.87
CA ALA A 74 27.72 -6.07 5.21
C ALA A 74 28.30 -7.31 5.94
N ASP A 75 28.39 -8.47 5.26
CA ASP A 75 28.78 -9.76 5.85
C ASP A 75 27.98 -10.11 7.13
N ARG A 76 26.67 -9.83 7.09
CA ARG A 76 25.72 -10.12 8.17
C ARG A 76 24.77 -11.23 7.74
N ASN A 77 24.35 -12.07 8.70
CA ASN A 77 23.51 -13.24 8.44
C ASN A 77 22.20 -13.26 9.25
N LYS A 78 21.81 -12.14 9.86
CA LYS A 78 20.59 -12.02 10.66
C LYS A 78 19.83 -10.75 10.33
N VAL A 79 18.59 -10.92 9.90
CA VAL A 79 17.64 -9.82 9.65
C VAL A 79 17.20 -9.22 10.99
N SER A 80 17.16 -7.89 11.05
CA SER A 80 16.61 -7.12 12.17
C SER A 80 15.44 -6.24 11.72
N ALA A 81 14.63 -5.77 12.67
CA ALA A 81 13.56 -4.80 12.39
C ALA A 81 14.09 -3.54 11.70
N ASN A 82 15.26 -3.05 12.12
CA ASN A 82 15.87 -1.87 11.53
C ASN A 82 16.31 -2.09 10.06
N ASP A 83 16.63 -3.33 9.65
CA ASP A 83 16.91 -3.61 8.23
C ASP A 83 15.63 -3.49 7.38
N ILE A 84 14.47 -3.84 7.95
CA ILE A 84 13.15 -3.66 7.31
C ILE A 84 12.83 -2.18 7.18
N ASP A 85 13.01 -1.40 8.26
CA ASP A 85 12.71 0.04 8.26
C ASP A 85 13.53 0.77 7.20
N ARG A 86 14.84 0.48 7.10
CA ARG A 86 15.72 1.02 6.06
C ARG A 86 15.30 0.61 4.65
N ALA A 87 14.91 -0.64 4.45
CA ALA A 87 14.44 -1.09 3.14
C ALA A 87 13.15 -0.37 2.72
N VAL A 88 12.26 -0.06 3.68
CA VAL A 88 11.06 0.74 3.43
C VAL A 88 11.40 2.18 3.11
N GLU A 89 12.34 2.80 3.83
CA GLU A 89 12.82 4.16 3.52
C GLU A 89 13.40 4.22 2.10
N ASN A 90 14.21 3.23 1.71
CA ASN A 90 14.76 3.13 0.36
C ASN A 90 13.66 2.98 -0.70
N LEU A 91 12.63 2.15 -0.44
CA LEU A 91 11.49 2.00 -1.34
C LEU A 91 10.74 3.33 -1.50
N LEU A 92 10.46 4.03 -0.40
CA LEU A 92 9.77 5.32 -0.42
C LEU A 92 10.57 6.36 -1.19
N LEU A 93 11.89 6.39 -1.01
CA LEU A 93 12.79 7.25 -1.77
C LEU A 93 12.77 6.90 -3.27
N LEU A 94 12.90 5.62 -3.61
CA LEU A 94 12.89 5.14 -4.99
C LEU A 94 11.58 5.50 -5.72
N LYS A 95 10.45 5.43 -5.01
CA LYS A 95 9.12 5.74 -5.58
C LYS A 95 8.69 7.21 -5.41
N SER A 96 9.51 8.03 -4.75
CA SER A 96 9.12 9.39 -4.37
C SER A 96 8.69 10.26 -5.55
N ASP A 97 9.44 10.24 -6.67
CA ASP A 97 9.10 11.00 -7.88
C ASP A 97 7.73 10.60 -8.45
N TYR A 98 7.46 9.30 -8.53
CA TYR A 98 6.17 8.77 -8.98
C TYR A 98 5.03 9.18 -8.04
N TYR A 99 5.24 9.09 -6.72
CA TYR A 99 4.24 9.51 -5.74
C TYR A 99 4.01 11.01 -5.75
N TRP A 100 5.04 11.83 -5.94
CA TRP A 100 4.89 13.27 -6.13
C TRP A 100 4.14 13.61 -7.41
N GLU A 101 4.43 12.92 -8.52
CA GLU A 101 3.69 13.10 -9.77
C GLU A 101 2.20 12.80 -9.57
N LEU A 102 1.87 11.67 -8.95
CA LEU A 102 0.50 11.26 -8.64
C LEU A 102 -0.21 12.29 -7.75
N THR A 103 0.48 12.77 -6.72
CA THR A 103 -0.02 13.75 -5.76
C THR A 103 -0.22 15.12 -6.40
N ASN A 104 0.73 15.57 -7.22
CA ASN A 104 0.70 16.91 -7.83
C ASN A 104 -0.36 17.06 -8.92
N LYS A 105 -0.81 15.96 -9.54
CA LYS A 105 -1.99 15.95 -10.41
C LYS A 105 -3.30 16.23 -9.66
N GLN A 106 -3.30 16.12 -8.33
CA GLN A 106 -4.50 16.31 -7.52
C GLN A 106 -4.72 17.77 -7.13
N THR A 107 -5.98 18.19 -7.13
CA THR A 107 -6.39 19.50 -6.61
C THR A 107 -6.12 19.60 -5.10
N VAL A 108 -6.05 20.81 -4.57
CA VAL A 108 -5.84 21.05 -3.12
C VAL A 108 -6.85 20.29 -2.26
N ASN A 109 -8.13 20.28 -2.64
CA ASN A 109 -9.15 19.54 -1.90
C ASN A 109 -8.94 18.02 -1.97
N ARG A 110 -8.52 17.49 -3.12
CA ARG A 110 -8.22 16.06 -3.29
C ARG A 110 -7.00 15.64 -2.47
N LYS A 111 -5.96 16.48 -2.39
CA LYS A 111 -4.79 16.25 -1.52
C LYS A 111 -5.19 16.13 -0.05
N LYS A 112 -6.08 17.01 0.44
CA LYS A 112 -6.62 16.92 1.81
C LYS A 112 -7.38 15.62 2.08
N ILE A 113 -8.15 15.14 1.09
CA ILE A 113 -8.89 13.87 1.21
C ILE A 113 -7.93 12.69 1.25
N LEU A 114 -6.90 12.67 0.39
CA LEU A 114 -5.86 11.64 0.44
C LEU A 114 -5.14 11.65 1.79
N TYR A 115 -4.82 12.83 2.33
CA TYR A 115 -4.23 12.95 3.65
C TYR A 115 -5.16 12.46 4.77
N ALA A 116 -6.44 12.83 4.74
CA ALA A 116 -7.42 12.30 5.70
C ALA A 116 -7.51 10.77 5.65
N LEU A 117 -7.53 10.19 4.45
CA LEU A 117 -7.53 8.74 4.24
C LEU A 117 -6.26 8.08 4.80
N SER A 118 -5.09 8.69 4.64
CA SER A 118 -3.82 8.09 5.10
C SER A 118 -3.72 8.03 6.63
N GLN A 119 -4.49 8.85 7.35
CA GLN A 119 -4.61 8.83 8.80
C GLN A 119 -5.58 7.76 9.34
N SER A 120 -6.06 6.83 8.50
CA SER A 120 -6.93 5.71 8.89
C SER A 120 -8.23 6.13 9.59
N VAL A 121 -8.87 7.20 9.10
CA VAL A 121 -10.15 7.68 9.64
C VAL A 121 -11.27 6.65 9.44
N THR A 122 -12.03 6.36 10.51
CA THR A 122 -13.13 5.39 10.48
C THR A 122 -14.39 5.92 9.78
N GLU A 123 -14.61 7.24 9.81
CA GLU A 123 -15.80 7.88 9.24
C GLU A 123 -15.40 9.07 8.35
N LEU A 124 -15.01 8.79 7.10
CA LEU A 124 -14.53 9.83 6.17
C LEU A 124 -15.58 10.91 5.87
N PHE A 125 -16.87 10.54 5.90
CA PHE A 125 -17.98 11.45 5.62
C PHE A 125 -18.55 12.13 6.86
N SER A 126 -18.00 11.88 8.05
CA SER A 126 -18.47 12.54 9.28
C SER A 126 -18.12 14.02 9.25
N LYS A 127 -18.95 14.83 9.93
CA LYS A 127 -18.65 16.25 10.15
C LYS A 127 -17.33 16.43 10.89
N GLN A 128 -17.05 15.55 11.87
CA GLN A 128 -15.80 15.59 12.63
C GLN A 128 -14.57 15.44 11.73
N THR A 129 -14.56 14.48 10.82
CA THR A 129 -13.46 14.30 9.86
C THR A 129 -13.37 15.51 8.92
N ALA A 130 -14.51 16.01 8.44
CA ALA A 130 -14.53 17.18 7.57
C ALA A 130 -13.91 18.42 8.25
N ASP A 131 -14.25 18.65 9.52
CA ASP A 131 -13.70 19.76 10.31
C ASP A 131 -12.21 19.56 10.61
N ASN A 132 -11.80 18.35 11.03
CA ASN A 132 -10.40 18.02 11.37
C ASN A 132 -9.44 18.19 10.19
N PHE A 133 -9.87 17.81 8.98
CA PHE A 133 -9.05 17.83 7.77
C PHE A 133 -9.42 18.98 6.82
N ASN A 134 -10.32 19.87 7.24
CA ASN A 134 -10.82 20.99 6.44
C ASN A 134 -11.28 20.56 5.04
N LEU A 135 -12.09 19.50 4.99
CA LEU A 135 -12.66 18.93 3.78
C LEU A 135 -13.83 19.79 3.29
N GLY A 136 -14.02 19.82 1.98
CA GLY A 136 -15.19 20.44 1.37
C GLY A 136 -16.50 19.67 1.65
N PRO A 137 -17.60 20.07 0.97
CA PRO A 137 -18.89 19.38 1.07
C PRO A 137 -18.77 17.87 0.78
N VAL A 138 -19.63 17.07 1.42
CA VAL A 138 -19.66 15.60 1.26
C VAL A 138 -19.71 15.16 -0.22
N SER A 139 -20.48 15.86 -1.05
CA SER A 139 -20.56 15.59 -2.49
C SER A 139 -19.23 15.77 -3.23
N SER A 140 -18.41 16.74 -2.81
CA SER A 140 -17.06 16.93 -3.35
C SER A 140 -16.12 15.80 -2.91
N THR A 141 -16.26 15.31 -1.68
CA THR A 141 -15.49 14.16 -1.17
C THR A 141 -15.87 12.88 -1.92
N GLN A 142 -17.16 12.62 -2.12
CA GLN A 142 -17.64 11.46 -2.90
C GLN A 142 -17.08 11.48 -4.33
N LYS A 143 -17.17 12.62 -5.02
CA LYS A 143 -16.64 12.76 -6.38
C LYS A 143 -15.12 12.59 -6.45
N ALA A 144 -14.39 13.00 -5.41
CA ALA A 144 -12.95 12.77 -5.34
C ALA A 144 -12.63 11.27 -5.19
N LEU A 145 -13.35 10.56 -4.32
CA LEU A 145 -13.17 9.12 -4.12
C LEU A 145 -13.47 8.32 -5.40
N GLU A 146 -14.54 8.68 -6.12
CA GLU A 146 -14.84 8.07 -7.43
C GLU A 146 -13.67 8.21 -8.40
N VAL A 147 -13.09 9.41 -8.51
CA VAL A 147 -11.92 9.65 -9.37
C VAL A 147 -10.72 8.84 -8.90
N PHE A 148 -10.46 8.77 -7.59
CA PHE A 148 -9.34 7.97 -7.07
C PHE A 148 -9.51 6.48 -7.35
N VAL A 149 -10.74 5.96 -7.30
CA VAL A 149 -11.05 4.57 -7.66
C VAL A 149 -10.86 4.34 -9.16
N GLU A 150 -11.33 5.27 -10.00
CA GLU A 150 -11.15 5.19 -11.46
C GLU A 150 -9.67 5.25 -11.87
N ASP A 151 -8.88 6.10 -11.20
CA ASP A 151 -7.43 6.25 -11.42
C ASP A 151 -6.61 5.12 -10.76
N GLY A 152 -7.24 4.23 -9.98
CA GLY A 152 -6.59 3.13 -9.28
C GLY A 152 -5.74 3.54 -8.07
N ILE A 153 -5.91 4.76 -7.56
CA ILE A 153 -5.19 5.30 -6.40
C ILE A 153 -5.69 4.64 -5.09
N ILE A 154 -6.99 4.42 -5.01
CA ILE A 154 -7.64 3.74 -3.90
C ILE A 154 -8.53 2.61 -4.41
N GLU A 155 -8.77 1.63 -3.56
CA GLU A 155 -9.76 0.59 -3.74
C GLU A 155 -10.94 0.82 -2.80
N ARG A 156 -12.14 0.42 -3.26
CA ARG A 156 -13.33 0.37 -2.42
C ARG A 156 -13.69 -1.08 -2.13
N LYS A 157 -13.62 -1.48 -0.85
CA LYS A 157 -14.13 -2.77 -0.36
C LYS A 157 -15.34 -2.51 0.51
N ASN A 158 -16.52 -2.85 0.00
CA ASN A 158 -17.80 -2.47 0.62
C ASN A 158 -17.90 -0.95 0.84
N GLU A 159 -17.96 -0.50 2.09
CA GLU A 159 -18.02 0.91 2.47
C GLU A 159 -16.66 1.47 2.94
N ILE A 160 -15.58 0.69 2.80
CA ILE A 160 -14.23 1.08 3.22
C ILE A 160 -13.40 1.45 2.00
N TYR A 161 -12.72 2.58 2.08
CA TYR A 161 -11.77 3.06 1.09
C TYR A 161 -10.35 2.84 1.61
N GLU A 162 -9.51 2.18 0.83
CA GLU A 162 -8.11 1.88 1.18
C GLU A 162 -7.21 2.31 0.03
N PHE A 163 -5.99 2.76 0.33
CA PHE A 163 -5.00 2.96 -0.73
C PHE A 163 -4.68 1.65 -1.44
N SER A 164 -4.66 1.66 -2.77
CA SER A 164 -4.24 0.50 -3.56
C SER A 164 -2.77 0.14 -3.31
N ASP A 165 -1.96 1.17 -3.05
CA ASP A 165 -0.55 1.05 -2.68
C ASP A 165 -0.35 1.48 -1.21
N PRO A 166 -0.03 0.56 -0.28
CA PRO A 166 0.19 0.90 1.12
C PRO A 166 1.33 1.90 1.33
N PHE A 167 2.35 1.88 0.47
CA PHE A 167 3.47 2.81 0.58
C PHE A 167 3.14 4.20 0.04
N TYR A 168 2.15 4.31 -0.86
CA TYR A 168 1.62 5.63 -1.22
C TYR A 168 0.85 6.25 -0.04
N SER A 169 0.09 5.44 0.72
CA SER A 169 -0.54 5.90 1.97
C SER A 169 0.50 6.44 2.96
N THR A 170 1.57 5.67 3.20
CA THR A 170 2.68 6.10 4.08
C THR A 170 3.35 7.37 3.57
N PHE A 171 3.62 7.44 2.26
CA PHE A 171 4.20 8.63 1.64
C PHE A 171 3.33 9.88 1.87
N ILE A 172 2.02 9.77 1.63
CA ILE A 172 1.07 10.87 1.84
C ILE A 172 1.02 11.29 3.30
N ALA A 173 0.95 10.34 4.24
CA ALA A 173 0.94 10.63 5.67
C ALA A 173 2.18 11.42 6.14
N ASN A 174 3.33 11.22 5.49
CA ASN A 174 4.60 11.83 5.88
C ASN A 174 4.91 13.16 5.17
N ASN A 175 4.26 13.45 4.03
CA ASN A 175 4.67 14.56 3.15
C ASN A 175 3.58 15.61 2.87
N LEU A 176 2.32 15.35 3.25
CA LEU A 176 1.23 16.32 3.20
C LEU A 176 0.90 16.83 4.61
#